data_AF-A0A8T0TDT8-F1
#
_entry.id   AF-A0A8T0TDT8-F1
#
_cell.length_a   1.000
_cell.length_b   1.000
_cell.length_c   1.000
_cell.angle_alpha   90.00
_cell.angle_beta   90.00
_cell.angle_gamma   90.00
#
_symmetry.space_group_name_H-M   'P 1'
#
loop_
_entity.id
_entity.type
_entity.pdbx_description
1 polymer ?
#
loop_
_entity_poly.entity_id
_entity_poly.type
_entity_poly.pdbx_seq_one_letter_code
_entity_poly.pdbx_strand_id
1 'polypeptide(L)'
;MALVLHSGPGNKNAFKALIAAEYSGVKIELTKNFEMGVTNKTPEFLKMNPLGKVPVLETPEGAVFESNAIARYVARLNDGNPLFGSSRIEQAHVEQWMDFAATEVDPGVAWYLYPRLGYIPYSQTTEETAIASLKRALGSLNTHLASKTFLVGHSVTLADIVLTCNLYHGFARILTKSFTSEFPHVERYFWTMVSQPNFKKVMGDVKQAESVPPVPKKAAVPKFVMDEVYDMELYEWTKVDISDEAQRERVSAMIEDQEPFEGEALLDAKCFK
;
A
#
# COMPACT_ATOMS: atom_id res chain seq x y z
N MET A 1 -15.42 -18.70 20.52
CA MET A 1 -15.85 -17.56 19.68
C MET A 1 -15.28 -17.76 18.28
N ALA A 2 -16.00 -17.31 17.24
CA ALA A 2 -15.49 -17.33 15.88
C ALA A 2 -14.34 -16.30 15.74
N LEU A 3 -13.40 -16.54 14.83
CA LEU A 3 -12.37 -15.57 14.49
C LEU A 3 -13.00 -14.46 13.64
N VAL A 4 -12.85 -13.21 14.07
CA VAL A 4 -13.43 -12.05 13.37
C VAL A 4 -12.31 -11.15 12.87
N LEU A 5 -12.26 -10.90 11.56
CA LEU A 5 -11.29 -10.00 10.94
C LEU A 5 -11.94 -8.64 10.71
N HIS A 6 -11.42 -7.64 11.41
CA HIS A 6 -11.84 -6.25 11.26
C HIS A 6 -11.04 -5.59 10.13
N SER A 7 -11.71 -5.32 9.01
CA SER A 7 -11.15 -4.60 7.86
C SER A 7 -12.25 -4.15 6.90
N GLY A 8 -11.99 -3.08 6.16
CA GLY A 8 -12.79 -2.72 4.98
C GLY A 8 -12.66 -3.75 3.85
N PRO A 9 -13.65 -3.81 2.94
CA PRO A 9 -13.62 -4.69 1.78
C PRO A 9 -12.48 -4.32 0.82
N GLY A 10 -11.91 -5.30 0.13
CA GLY A 10 -10.86 -5.08 -0.87
C GLY A 10 -9.46 -4.72 -0.31
N ASN A 11 -9.27 -4.79 1.02
CA ASN A 11 -7.98 -4.51 1.63
C ASN A 11 -6.96 -5.64 1.36
N LYS A 12 -5.90 -5.34 0.60
CA LYS A 12 -4.82 -6.30 0.30
C LYS A 12 -4.20 -6.94 1.54
N ASN A 13 -4.14 -6.22 2.66
CA ASN A 13 -3.54 -6.72 3.89
C ASN A 13 -4.46 -7.74 4.58
N ALA A 14 -5.78 -7.58 4.45
CA ALA A 14 -6.75 -8.56 4.95
C ALA A 14 -6.74 -9.86 4.12
N PHE A 15 -6.50 -9.76 2.80
CA PHE A 15 -6.40 -10.93 1.92
C PHE A 15 -5.36 -11.95 2.40
N LYS A 16 -4.25 -11.50 3.00
CA LYS A 16 -3.20 -12.39 3.53
C LYS A 16 -3.78 -13.42 4.51
N ALA A 17 -4.56 -12.94 5.48
CA ALA A 17 -5.18 -13.77 6.50
C ALA A 17 -6.28 -14.66 5.92
N LEU A 18 -7.12 -14.10 5.03
CA LEU A 18 -8.22 -14.83 4.42
C LEU A 18 -7.74 -15.96 3.50
N ILE A 19 -6.70 -15.72 2.70
CA ILE A 19 -6.11 -16.77 1.84
C ILE A 19 -5.40 -17.82 2.70
N ALA A 20 -4.66 -17.41 3.73
CA ALA A 20 -4.06 -18.36 4.67
C ALA A 20 -5.12 -19.25 5.35
N ALA A 21 -6.29 -18.68 5.65
CA ALA A 21 -7.43 -19.40 6.22
C ALA A 21 -7.97 -20.46 5.26
N GLU A 22 -8.08 -20.16 3.96
CA GLU A 22 -8.50 -21.12 2.93
C GLU A 22 -7.54 -22.33 2.84
N TYR A 23 -6.22 -22.09 2.89
CA TYR A 23 -5.24 -23.18 2.88
C TYR A 23 -5.18 -23.96 4.19
N SER A 24 -5.53 -23.33 5.32
CA SER A 24 -5.45 -23.94 6.65
C SER A 24 -6.78 -24.56 7.11
N GLY A 25 -7.86 -24.41 6.32
CA GLY A 25 -9.20 -24.86 6.70
C GLY A 25 -9.79 -24.08 7.88
N VAL A 26 -9.33 -22.85 8.11
CA VAL A 26 -9.77 -21.99 9.20
C VAL A 26 -10.91 -21.10 8.72
N LYS A 27 -11.99 -20.98 9.51
CA LYS A 27 -13.07 -20.05 9.21
C LYS A 27 -12.78 -18.69 9.85
N ILE A 28 -12.79 -17.64 9.03
CA ILE A 28 -12.67 -16.24 9.48
C ILE A 28 -13.88 -15.47 8.96
N GLU A 29 -14.53 -14.72 9.84
CA GLU A 29 -15.64 -13.85 9.49
C GLU A 29 -15.14 -12.41 9.35
N LEU A 30 -15.30 -11.82 8.16
CA LEU A 30 -15.00 -10.40 7.97
C LEU A 30 -16.12 -9.57 8.60
N THR A 31 -15.77 -8.53 9.37
CA THR A 31 -16.75 -7.63 9.97
C THR A 31 -17.68 -7.01 8.93
N LYS A 32 -18.98 -7.05 9.22
CA LYS A 32 -19.98 -6.31 8.45
C LYS A 32 -19.94 -4.84 8.86
N ASN A 33 -20.14 -3.94 7.89
CA ASN A 33 -20.26 -2.48 8.12
C ASN A 33 -19.02 -1.82 8.73
N PHE A 34 -17.82 -2.31 8.44
CA PHE A 34 -16.59 -1.60 8.82
C PHE A 34 -16.44 -0.33 7.98
N GLU A 35 -16.27 0.82 8.65
CA GLU A 35 -16.04 2.11 8.01
C GLU A 35 -14.69 2.70 8.44
N MET A 36 -13.79 2.86 7.47
CA MET A 36 -12.46 3.43 7.71
C MET A 36 -12.58 4.92 8.05
N GLY A 37 -11.96 5.34 9.15
CA GLY A 37 -12.08 6.68 9.73
C GLY A 37 -13.10 6.77 10.87
N VAL A 38 -14.03 5.81 10.96
CA VAL A 38 -15.08 5.79 11.99
C VAL A 38 -14.89 4.59 12.91
N THR A 39 -15.03 3.37 12.41
CA THR A 39 -14.95 2.14 13.21
C THR A 39 -13.56 1.98 13.85
N ASN A 40 -12.49 2.26 13.12
CA ASN A 40 -11.11 2.14 13.63
C ASN A 40 -10.67 3.26 14.57
N LYS A 41 -11.55 4.22 14.86
CA LYS A 41 -11.30 5.32 15.80
C LYS A 41 -12.09 5.17 17.11
N THR A 42 -12.98 4.18 17.21
CA THR A 42 -13.73 3.97 18.46
C THR A 42 -12.82 3.44 19.57
N PRO A 43 -13.12 3.72 20.85
CA PRO A 43 -12.35 3.21 21.98
C PRO A 43 -12.22 1.68 21.98
N GLU A 44 -13.25 0.97 21.54
CA GLU A 44 -13.29 -0.49 21.47
C GLU A 44 -12.27 -1.02 20.45
N PHE A 45 -12.18 -0.38 19.28
CA PHE A 45 -11.21 -0.75 18.27
C PHE A 45 -9.78 -0.40 18.69
N LEU A 46 -9.59 0.79 19.27
CA LEU A 46 -8.26 1.23 19.74
C LEU A 46 -7.73 0.37 20.89
N LYS A 47 -8.60 -0.28 21.67
CA LYS A 47 -8.22 -1.31 22.64
C LYS A 47 -7.60 -2.54 21.98
N MET A 48 -8.04 -2.91 20.78
CA MET A 48 -7.48 -4.02 20.02
C MET A 48 -6.21 -3.65 19.26
N ASN A 49 -6.18 -2.44 18.68
CA ASN A 49 -5.00 -1.90 18.01
C ASN A 49 -4.87 -0.39 18.30
N PRO A 50 -3.92 0.01 19.16
CA PRO A 50 -3.71 1.43 19.51
C PRO A 50 -3.39 2.33 18.31
N LEU A 51 -2.87 1.78 17.21
CA LEU A 51 -2.59 2.54 15.98
C LEU A 51 -3.85 2.82 15.16
N GLY A 52 -4.98 2.18 15.46
CA GLY A 52 -6.21 2.29 14.67
C GLY A 52 -6.04 1.82 13.22
N LYS A 53 -5.08 0.93 12.95
CA LYS A 53 -4.82 0.36 11.61
C LYS A 53 -5.59 -0.94 11.41
N VAL A 54 -5.85 -1.26 10.15
CA VAL A 54 -6.47 -2.52 9.71
C VAL A 54 -5.54 -3.32 8.80
N PRO A 55 -5.63 -4.66 8.79
CA PRO A 55 -6.60 -5.49 9.52
C PRO A 55 -6.24 -5.72 11.01
N VAL A 56 -7.25 -6.10 11.79
CA VAL A 56 -7.12 -6.64 13.16
C VAL A 56 -7.92 -7.93 13.26
N LEU A 57 -7.32 -8.99 13.79
CA LEU A 57 -7.99 -10.26 14.05
C LEU A 57 -8.39 -10.34 15.51
N GLU A 58 -9.69 -10.42 15.77
CA GLU A 58 -10.24 -10.73 17.08
C GLU A 58 -10.31 -12.25 17.27
N THR A 59 -9.73 -12.72 18.37
CA THR A 59 -9.69 -14.13 18.75
C THR A 59 -10.23 -14.33 20.17
N PRO A 60 -10.58 -15.55 20.58
CA PRO A 60 -10.99 -15.82 21.96
C PRO A 60 -9.92 -15.48 23.01
N GLU A 61 -8.64 -15.43 22.62
CA GLU A 61 -7.49 -15.21 23.51
C GLU A 61 -7.01 -13.75 23.51
N GLY A 62 -7.53 -12.92 22.61
CA GLY A 62 -7.11 -11.53 22.44
C GLY A 62 -6.99 -11.14 20.97
N ALA A 63 -6.79 -9.85 20.73
CA ALA A 63 -6.64 -9.32 19.39
C ALA A 63 -5.20 -9.46 18.88
N VAL A 64 -5.05 -9.72 17.58
CA VAL A 64 -3.78 -9.72 16.86
C VAL A 64 -3.85 -8.64 15.77
N PHE A 65 -2.92 -7.69 15.78
CA PHE A 65 -2.72 -6.72 14.71
C PHE A 65 -1.40 -6.97 13.98
N GLU A 66 -1.16 -6.26 12.89
CA GLU A 66 -0.15 -6.54 11.84
C GLU A 66 -0.54 -7.70 10.92
N SER A 67 -0.70 -7.41 9.63
CA SER A 67 -1.27 -8.39 8.68
C SER A 67 -0.42 -9.65 8.51
N ASN A 68 0.91 -9.53 8.60
CA ASN A 68 1.81 -10.68 8.50
C ASN A 68 1.74 -11.53 9.79
N ALA A 69 1.56 -10.90 10.96
CA ALA A 69 1.37 -11.62 12.23
C ALA A 69 0.03 -12.35 12.26
N ILE A 70 -1.05 -11.71 11.79
CA ILE A 70 -2.36 -12.32 11.63
C ILE A 70 -2.29 -13.54 10.70
N ALA A 71 -1.65 -13.43 9.54
CA ALA A 71 -1.53 -14.55 8.60
C ALA A 71 -0.75 -15.74 9.21
N ARG A 72 0.33 -15.47 9.96
CA ARG A 72 1.05 -16.52 10.72
C ARG A 72 0.18 -17.15 11.79
N TYR A 73 -0.57 -16.35 12.55
CA TYR A 73 -1.47 -16.85 13.59
C TYR A 73 -2.51 -17.80 12.99
N VAL A 74 -3.18 -17.37 11.92
CA VAL A 74 -4.19 -18.18 11.21
C VAL A 74 -3.59 -19.48 10.69
N ALA A 75 -2.42 -19.44 10.08
CA ALA A 75 -1.74 -20.65 9.61
C ALA A 75 -1.33 -21.58 10.76
N ARG A 76 -1.03 -21.08 11.96
CA ARG A 76 -0.67 -21.91 13.13
C ARG A 76 -1.87 -22.60 13.79
N LEU A 77 -3.10 -22.22 13.44
CA LEU A 77 -4.28 -22.88 14.01
C LEU A 77 -4.49 -24.30 13.47
N ASN A 78 -3.73 -24.71 12.46
CA ASN A 78 -3.75 -26.07 11.94
C ASN A 78 -2.34 -26.51 11.50
N ASP A 79 -1.62 -27.25 12.34
CA ASP A 79 -0.23 -27.66 12.09
C ASP A 79 -0.04 -28.55 10.84
N GLY A 80 -1.12 -29.08 10.24
CA GLY A 80 -1.05 -29.94 9.05
C GLY A 80 -0.91 -29.21 7.71
N ASN A 81 -0.91 -27.87 7.69
CA ASN A 81 -0.87 -27.11 6.44
C ASN A 81 0.58 -26.82 5.96
N PRO A 82 0.80 -26.67 4.64
CA PRO A 82 2.15 -26.51 4.08
C PRO A 82 2.72 -25.08 4.19
N LEU A 83 2.01 -24.13 4.81
CA LEU A 83 2.29 -22.70 4.61
C LEU A 83 3.60 -22.20 5.23
N PHE A 84 4.21 -22.96 6.14
CA PHE A 84 5.50 -22.64 6.76
C PHE A 84 6.71 -23.31 6.09
N GLY A 85 6.48 -24.14 5.07
CA GLY A 85 7.51 -25.03 4.56
C GLY A 85 7.76 -26.23 5.48
N SER A 86 8.60 -27.15 5.01
CA SER A 86 8.78 -28.50 5.57
C SER A 86 10.04 -28.65 6.44
N SER A 87 10.93 -27.66 6.43
CA SER A 87 12.20 -27.68 7.16
C SER A 87 12.52 -26.34 7.80
N ARG A 88 13.45 -26.31 8.76
CA ARG A 88 13.87 -25.06 9.42
C ARG A 88 14.40 -24.02 8.45
N ILE A 89 15.11 -24.45 7.39
CA ILE A 89 15.63 -23.54 6.38
C ILE A 89 14.51 -23.00 5.48
N GLU A 90 13.50 -23.81 5.17
CA GLU A 90 12.32 -23.34 4.44
C GLU A 90 11.51 -22.36 5.28
N GLN A 91 11.34 -22.61 6.58
CA GLN A 91 10.70 -21.67 7.51
C GLN A 91 11.41 -20.31 7.52
N ALA A 92 12.74 -20.32 7.61
CA ALA A 92 13.54 -19.10 7.52
C ALA A 92 13.38 -18.39 6.18
N HIS A 93 13.36 -19.12 5.06
CA HIS A 93 13.09 -18.52 3.74
C HIS A 93 11.67 -17.97 3.63
N VAL A 94 10.68 -18.61 4.24
CA VAL A 94 9.30 -18.09 4.27
C VAL A 94 9.27 -16.74 4.97
N GLU A 95 9.89 -16.65 6.15
CA GLU A 95 10.00 -15.39 6.89
C GLU A 95 10.79 -14.33 6.11
N GLN A 96 11.93 -14.70 5.53
CA GLN A 96 12.74 -13.81 4.68
C GLN A 96 11.89 -13.16 3.58
N TRP A 97 11.09 -13.95 2.85
CA TRP A 97 10.27 -13.43 1.76
C TRP A 97 9.05 -12.64 2.24
N MET A 98 8.47 -12.98 3.39
CA MET A 98 7.42 -12.18 4.00
C MET A 98 7.92 -10.79 4.40
N ASP A 99 9.13 -10.73 4.94
CA ASP A 99 9.76 -9.49 5.38
C ASP A 99 10.22 -8.67 4.17
N PHE A 100 10.89 -9.30 3.19
CA PHE A 100 11.23 -8.68 1.90
C PHE A 100 10.00 -8.07 1.23
N ALA A 101 8.87 -8.79 1.18
CA ALA A 101 7.65 -8.26 0.60
C ALA A 101 7.14 -7.03 1.35
N ALA A 102 7.30 -6.97 2.68
CA ALA A 102 6.85 -5.87 3.52
C ALA A 102 7.78 -4.65 3.49
N THR A 103 9.10 -4.84 3.28
CA THR A 103 10.09 -3.76 3.33
C THR A 103 10.55 -3.27 1.96
N GLU A 104 10.59 -4.14 0.95
CA GLU A 104 11.13 -3.81 -0.37
C GLU A 104 10.03 -3.61 -1.43
N VAL A 105 8.96 -4.39 -1.37
CA VAL A 105 7.90 -4.37 -2.39
C VAL A 105 6.76 -3.43 -1.99
N ASP A 106 6.18 -3.62 -0.80
CA ASP A 106 5.01 -2.85 -0.37
C ASP A 106 5.26 -1.34 -0.34
N PRO A 107 6.41 -0.85 0.19
CA PRO A 107 6.68 0.57 0.22
C PRO A 107 6.87 1.15 -1.19
N GLY A 108 7.53 0.43 -2.09
CA GLY A 108 7.70 0.86 -3.48
C GLY A 108 6.36 1.01 -4.21
N VAL A 109 5.44 0.05 -4.01
CA VAL A 109 4.07 0.14 -4.55
C VAL A 109 3.30 1.28 -3.90
N ALA A 110 3.36 1.43 -2.58
CA ALA A 110 2.62 2.44 -1.83
C ALA A 110 3.08 3.86 -2.21
N TRP A 111 4.39 4.13 -2.23
CA TRP A 111 4.94 5.44 -2.55
C TRP A 111 4.79 5.82 -4.02
N TYR A 112 4.58 4.85 -4.92
CA TYR A 112 4.19 5.13 -6.29
C TYR A 112 2.67 5.39 -6.39
N LEU A 113 1.84 4.56 -5.76
CA LEU A 113 0.39 4.61 -5.93
C LEU A 113 -0.30 5.72 -5.11
N TYR A 114 0.05 5.90 -3.84
CA TYR A 114 -0.70 6.75 -2.91
C TYR A 114 -0.70 8.24 -3.30
N PRO A 115 0.41 8.82 -3.81
CA PRO A 115 0.38 10.18 -4.32
C PRO A 115 -0.54 10.33 -5.54
N ARG A 116 -0.59 9.31 -6.41
CA ARG A 116 -1.47 9.26 -7.58
C ARG A 116 -2.96 9.13 -7.20
N LEU A 117 -3.26 8.59 -6.02
CA LEU A 117 -4.62 8.53 -5.47
C LEU A 117 -5.00 9.74 -4.61
N GLY A 118 -4.08 10.68 -4.40
CA GLY A 118 -4.30 11.86 -3.56
C GLY A 118 -4.30 11.59 -2.07
N TYR A 119 -3.79 10.43 -1.62
CA TYR A 119 -3.66 10.13 -0.19
C TYR A 119 -2.45 10.82 0.45
N ILE A 120 -1.46 11.18 -0.36
CA ILE A 120 -0.23 11.87 0.03
C ILE A 120 0.07 12.92 -1.07
N PRO A 121 0.71 14.06 -0.76
CA PRO A 121 1.15 15.00 -1.80
C PRO A 121 2.02 14.35 -2.87
N TYR A 122 1.80 14.74 -4.13
CA TYR A 122 2.62 14.29 -5.26
C TYR A 122 3.95 15.05 -5.31
N SER A 123 5.03 14.28 -5.47
CA SER A 123 6.38 14.77 -5.78
C SER A 123 6.98 13.85 -6.84
N GLN A 124 7.43 14.44 -7.96
CA GLN A 124 8.03 13.69 -9.05
C GLN A 124 9.29 12.93 -8.57
N THR A 125 10.16 13.57 -7.82
CA THR A 125 11.39 12.95 -7.29
C THR A 125 11.09 11.77 -6.36
N THR A 126 10.07 11.91 -5.50
CA THR A 126 9.63 10.82 -4.61
C THR A 126 9.10 9.65 -5.41
N GLU A 127 8.31 9.91 -6.44
CA GLU A 127 7.78 8.87 -7.31
C GLU A 127 8.89 8.15 -8.10
N GLU A 128 9.81 8.88 -8.73
CA GLU A 128 10.94 8.30 -9.46
C GLU A 128 11.79 7.41 -8.55
N THR A 129 12.03 7.85 -7.31
CA THR A 129 12.73 7.07 -6.29
C THR A 129 11.97 5.79 -5.91
N ALA A 130 10.64 5.90 -5.73
CA ALA A 130 9.79 4.74 -5.44
C ALA A 130 9.79 3.73 -6.60
N ILE A 131 9.69 4.21 -7.84
CA ILE A 131 9.76 3.37 -9.06
C ILE A 131 11.11 2.66 -9.14
N ALA A 132 12.22 3.38 -8.95
CA ALA A 132 13.56 2.80 -8.99
C ALA A 132 13.75 1.72 -7.91
N SER A 133 13.29 1.99 -6.69
CA SER A 133 13.37 1.02 -5.60
C SER A 133 12.50 -0.22 -5.87
N LEU A 134 11.28 -0.01 -6.38
CA LEU A 134 10.39 -1.11 -6.77
C LEU A 134 11.01 -1.95 -7.88
N LYS A 135 11.56 -1.32 -8.94
CA LYS A 135 12.24 -2.05 -10.03
C LYS A 135 13.41 -2.90 -9.53
N ARG A 136 14.20 -2.40 -8.57
CA ARG A 136 15.27 -3.17 -7.92
C ARG A 136 14.74 -4.40 -7.18
N ALA A 137 13.68 -4.24 -6.39
CA ALA A 137 13.05 -5.35 -5.68
C ALA A 137 12.47 -6.40 -6.66
N LEU A 138 11.77 -5.94 -7.70
CA LEU A 138 11.21 -6.79 -8.75
C LEU A 138 12.31 -7.49 -9.57
N GLY A 139 13.45 -6.85 -9.79
CA GLY A 139 14.62 -7.47 -10.43
C GLY A 139 15.16 -8.63 -9.62
N SER A 140 15.34 -8.46 -8.30
CA SER A 140 15.75 -9.54 -7.40
C SER A 140 14.76 -10.70 -7.41
N LEU A 141 13.45 -10.41 -7.32
CA LEU A 141 12.41 -11.41 -7.44
C LEU A 141 12.44 -12.14 -8.79
N ASN A 142 12.60 -11.40 -9.89
CA ASN A 142 12.64 -11.95 -11.24
C ASN A 142 13.78 -12.95 -11.41
N THR A 143 14.96 -12.64 -10.86
CA THR A 143 16.10 -13.57 -10.81
C THR A 143 15.78 -14.81 -9.99
N HIS A 144 15.23 -14.66 -8.77
CA HIS A 144 14.90 -15.81 -7.91
C HIS A 144 13.85 -16.73 -8.53
N LEU A 145 12.87 -16.14 -9.20
CA LEU A 145 11.72 -16.80 -9.82
C LEU A 145 11.99 -17.35 -11.22
N ALA A 146 13.19 -17.14 -11.78
CA ALA A 146 13.55 -17.65 -13.10
C ALA A 146 13.48 -19.19 -13.17
N SER A 147 13.87 -19.87 -12.09
CA SER A 147 13.89 -21.33 -11.98
C SER A 147 12.91 -21.90 -10.96
N LYS A 148 11.96 -21.09 -10.45
CA LYS A 148 11.03 -21.49 -9.40
C LYS A 148 9.58 -21.12 -9.73
N THR A 149 8.68 -22.03 -9.37
CA THR A 149 7.22 -21.81 -9.46
C THR A 149 6.71 -20.99 -8.28
N PHE A 150 7.18 -21.32 -7.07
CA PHE A 150 6.84 -20.65 -5.81
C PHE A 150 8.12 -20.08 -5.16
N LEU A 151 7.97 -19.21 -4.17
CA LEU A 151 9.13 -18.58 -3.53
C LEU A 151 9.96 -19.56 -2.71
N VAL A 152 9.31 -20.53 -2.07
CA VAL A 152 9.95 -21.50 -1.17
C VAL A 152 9.42 -22.91 -1.47
N GLY A 153 10.34 -23.87 -1.62
CA GLY A 153 9.99 -25.26 -1.87
C GLY A 153 9.22 -25.47 -3.18
N HIS A 154 8.20 -26.33 -3.13
CA HIS A 154 7.41 -26.76 -4.29
C HIS A 154 5.90 -26.54 -4.14
N SER A 155 5.47 -25.78 -3.14
CA SER A 155 4.05 -25.48 -2.88
C SER A 155 3.87 -24.04 -2.39
N VAL A 156 2.63 -23.56 -2.40
CA VAL A 156 2.28 -22.25 -1.83
C VAL A 156 2.62 -22.20 -0.35
N THR A 157 3.29 -21.12 0.04
CA THR A 157 3.61 -20.79 1.44
C THR A 157 3.08 -19.42 1.83
N LEU A 158 3.23 -19.02 3.10
CA LEU A 158 2.94 -17.65 3.54
C LEU A 158 3.77 -16.61 2.78
N ALA A 159 4.99 -16.95 2.34
CA ALA A 159 5.79 -16.07 1.49
C ALA A 159 5.02 -15.70 0.22
N ASP A 160 4.41 -16.70 -0.43
CA ASP A 160 3.70 -16.49 -1.67
C ASP A 160 2.40 -15.70 -1.49
N ILE A 161 1.67 -16.00 -0.41
CA ILE A 161 0.46 -15.28 -0.04
C ILE A 161 0.78 -13.81 0.21
N VAL A 162 1.79 -13.52 1.04
CA VAL A 162 2.15 -12.15 1.41
C VAL A 162 2.68 -11.37 0.22
N LEU A 163 3.59 -11.97 -0.58
CA LEU A 163 4.15 -11.28 -1.74
C LEU A 163 3.06 -10.96 -2.77
N THR A 164 2.19 -11.92 -3.09
CA THR A 164 1.10 -11.71 -4.07
C THR A 164 0.14 -10.62 -3.59
N CYS A 165 -0.21 -10.60 -2.30
CA CYS A 165 -1.05 -9.55 -1.74
C CYS A 165 -0.38 -8.17 -1.81
N ASN A 166 0.93 -8.07 -1.54
CA ASN A 166 1.65 -6.80 -1.64
C ASN A 166 1.84 -6.33 -3.09
N LEU A 167 1.94 -7.26 -4.05
CA LEU A 167 1.96 -6.95 -5.49
C LEU A 167 0.59 -6.56 -6.06
N TYR A 168 -0.51 -6.93 -5.40
CA TYR A 168 -1.88 -6.79 -5.91
C TYR A 168 -2.21 -5.38 -6.39
N HIS A 169 -2.01 -4.36 -5.54
CA HIS A 169 -2.29 -2.98 -5.94
C HIS A 169 -1.34 -2.49 -7.04
N GLY A 170 -0.11 -3.00 -7.07
CA GLY A 170 0.80 -2.79 -8.17
C GLY A 170 0.16 -3.23 -9.49
N PHE A 171 -0.09 -4.53 -9.64
CA PHE A 171 -0.67 -5.10 -10.86
C PHE A 171 -2.03 -4.51 -11.22
N ALA A 172 -2.89 -4.28 -10.22
CA ALA A 172 -4.25 -3.80 -10.46
C ALA A 172 -4.34 -2.31 -10.78
N ARG A 173 -3.33 -1.49 -10.44
CA ARG A 173 -3.43 -0.02 -10.52
C ARG A 173 -2.31 0.69 -11.25
N ILE A 174 -1.06 0.24 -11.19
CA ILE A 174 0.10 1.03 -11.65
C ILE A 174 1.10 0.26 -12.50
N LEU A 175 1.17 -1.07 -12.41
CA LEU A 175 2.10 -1.89 -13.17
C LEU A 175 1.47 -2.31 -14.49
N THR A 176 1.57 -1.41 -15.47
CA THR A 176 1.08 -1.66 -16.83
C THR A 176 1.84 -2.80 -17.50
N LYS A 177 1.29 -3.33 -18.61
CA LYS A 177 1.95 -4.40 -19.36
C LYS A 177 3.37 -4.04 -19.82
N SER A 178 3.59 -2.78 -20.18
CA SER A 178 4.93 -2.28 -20.52
C SER A 178 5.88 -2.40 -19.33
N PHE A 179 5.44 -2.02 -18.14
CA PHE A 179 6.24 -2.11 -16.92
C PHE A 179 6.55 -3.57 -16.56
N THR A 180 5.54 -4.44 -16.54
CA THR A 180 5.73 -5.84 -16.10
C THR A 180 6.54 -6.66 -17.10
N SER A 181 6.60 -6.25 -18.37
CA SER A 181 7.42 -6.92 -19.39
C SER A 181 8.91 -6.91 -19.08
N GLU A 182 9.38 -5.98 -18.24
CA GLU A 182 10.77 -5.96 -17.73
C GLU A 182 11.04 -7.11 -16.72
N PHE A 183 9.99 -7.69 -16.13
CA PHE A 183 10.07 -8.71 -15.08
C PHE A 183 9.18 -9.93 -15.39
N PRO A 184 9.45 -10.67 -16.48
CA PRO A 184 8.56 -11.70 -16.99
C PRO A 184 8.30 -12.86 -16.01
N HIS A 185 9.27 -13.22 -15.16
CA HIS A 185 9.11 -14.28 -14.17
C HIS A 185 8.25 -13.83 -12.98
N VAL A 186 8.32 -12.54 -12.61
CA VAL A 186 7.40 -11.96 -11.62
C VAL A 186 5.99 -11.90 -12.19
N GLU A 187 5.83 -11.47 -13.43
CA GLU A 187 4.52 -11.43 -14.09
C GLU A 187 3.89 -12.84 -14.16
N ARG A 188 4.62 -13.84 -14.66
CA ARG A 188 4.17 -15.24 -14.67
C ARG A 188 3.79 -15.73 -13.27
N TYR A 189 4.65 -15.44 -12.29
CA TYR A 189 4.41 -15.82 -10.90
C TYR A 189 3.10 -15.22 -10.37
N PHE A 190 2.92 -13.91 -10.50
CA PHE A 190 1.72 -13.23 -10.01
C PHE A 190 0.45 -13.83 -10.61
N TRP A 191 0.41 -14.04 -11.93
CA TRP A 191 -0.74 -14.64 -12.60
C TRP A 191 -0.99 -16.09 -12.20
N THR A 192 0.07 -16.86 -11.95
CA THR A 192 -0.04 -18.22 -11.41
C THR A 192 -0.69 -18.20 -10.02
N MET A 193 -0.28 -17.27 -9.15
CA MET A 193 -0.79 -17.16 -7.79
C MET A 193 -2.24 -16.71 -7.74
N VAL A 194 -2.61 -15.61 -8.41
CA VAL A 194 -3.99 -15.10 -8.35
C VAL A 194 -5.00 -16.02 -9.05
N SER A 195 -4.53 -16.93 -9.92
CA SER A 195 -5.37 -17.94 -10.57
C SER A 195 -5.62 -19.18 -9.70
N GLN A 196 -4.90 -19.36 -8.59
CA GLN A 196 -5.14 -20.47 -7.66
C GLN A 196 -6.55 -20.35 -7.05
N PRO A 197 -7.28 -21.46 -6.86
CA PRO A 197 -8.67 -21.41 -6.36
C PRO A 197 -8.83 -20.65 -5.04
N ASN A 198 -7.91 -20.86 -4.10
CA ASN A 198 -7.93 -20.20 -2.78
C ASN A 198 -7.66 -18.69 -2.87
N PHE A 199 -6.81 -18.26 -3.81
CA PHE A 199 -6.58 -16.83 -4.07
C PHE A 199 -7.78 -16.21 -4.76
N LYS A 200 -8.27 -16.84 -5.83
CA LYS A 200 -9.41 -16.36 -6.61
C LYS A 200 -10.69 -16.22 -5.77
N LYS A 201 -10.91 -17.14 -4.83
CA LYS A 201 -12.05 -17.08 -3.89
C LYS A 201 -12.04 -15.82 -3.03
N VAL A 202 -10.86 -15.32 -2.64
CA VAL A 202 -10.70 -14.16 -1.76
C VAL A 202 -10.55 -12.86 -2.57
N MET A 203 -9.73 -12.88 -3.61
CA MET A 203 -9.35 -11.69 -4.39
C MET A 203 -10.32 -11.39 -5.55
N GLY A 204 -11.12 -12.38 -5.95
CA GLY A 204 -11.93 -12.31 -7.15
C GLY A 204 -11.09 -12.32 -8.43
N ASP A 205 -11.67 -11.83 -9.52
CA ASP A 205 -10.95 -11.68 -10.79
C ASP A 205 -10.05 -10.44 -10.76
N VAL A 206 -8.75 -10.66 -10.90
CA VAL A 206 -7.75 -9.58 -10.96
C VAL A 206 -7.55 -9.15 -12.41
N LYS A 207 -7.58 -7.84 -12.65
CA LYS A 207 -7.25 -7.24 -13.96
C LYS A 207 -5.97 -6.42 -13.83
N GLN A 208 -5.14 -6.46 -14.87
CA GLN A 208 -3.94 -5.64 -14.93
C GLN A 208 -4.29 -4.17 -15.18
N ALA A 209 -3.46 -3.27 -14.67
CA ALA A 209 -3.53 -1.85 -14.98
C ALA A 209 -3.30 -1.60 -16.48
N GLU A 210 -4.27 -0.97 -17.14
CA GLU A 210 -4.10 -0.52 -18.53
C GLU A 210 -3.28 0.77 -18.60
N SER A 211 -3.39 1.61 -17.58
CA SER A 211 -2.66 2.87 -17.45
C SER A 211 -2.39 3.18 -15.98
N VAL A 212 -1.39 4.04 -15.74
CA VAL A 212 -1.10 4.60 -14.42
C VAL A 212 -2.10 5.72 -14.15
N PRO A 213 -2.68 5.86 -12.93
CA PRO A 213 -3.58 6.94 -12.62
C PRO A 213 -2.89 8.30 -12.84
N PRO A 214 -3.63 9.32 -13.33
CA PRO A 214 -3.06 10.64 -13.54
C PRO A 214 -2.63 11.24 -12.20
N VAL A 215 -1.67 12.17 -12.23
CA VAL A 215 -1.35 12.98 -11.06
C VAL A 215 -2.61 13.78 -10.67
N PRO A 216 -3.05 13.74 -9.40
CA PRO A 216 -4.13 14.58 -8.94
C PRO A 216 -3.80 16.05 -9.23
N LYS A 217 -4.75 16.79 -9.80
CA LYS A 217 -4.57 18.23 -9.97
C LYS A 217 -4.39 18.84 -8.58
N LYS A 218 -3.33 19.63 -8.37
CA LYS A 218 -3.22 20.47 -7.16
C LYS A 218 -4.55 21.24 -7.03
N ALA A 219 -5.13 21.27 -5.82
CA ALA A 219 -6.29 22.12 -5.57
C ALA A 219 -5.93 23.53 -6.05
N ALA A 220 -6.79 24.13 -6.88
CA ALA A 220 -6.52 25.47 -7.38
C ALA A 220 -6.34 26.40 -6.17
N VAL A 221 -5.23 27.13 -6.14
CA VAL A 221 -5.00 28.14 -5.12
C VAL A 221 -6.20 29.09 -5.17
N PRO A 222 -6.96 29.27 -4.07
CA PRO A 222 -8.08 30.18 -4.07
C PRO A 222 -7.63 31.56 -4.53
N LYS A 223 -8.46 32.21 -5.36
CA LYS A 223 -8.10 33.48 -6.00
C LYS A 223 -7.66 34.56 -4.99
N PHE A 224 -8.25 34.54 -3.79
CA PHE A 224 -7.88 35.47 -2.71
C PHE A 224 -6.41 35.29 -2.24
N VAL A 225 -5.90 34.06 -2.18
CA VAL A 225 -4.49 33.81 -1.86
C VAL A 225 -3.59 34.31 -2.99
N MET A 226 -3.97 34.07 -4.25
CA MET A 226 -3.21 34.57 -5.40
C MET A 226 -3.21 36.11 -5.50
N ASP A 227 -4.25 36.77 -4.99
CA ASP A 227 -4.35 38.23 -4.96
C ASP A 227 -3.52 38.90 -3.85
N GLU A 228 -3.13 38.13 -2.81
CA GLU A 228 -2.39 38.61 -1.63
C GLU A 228 -0.92 38.16 -1.56
N VAL A 229 -0.45 37.28 -2.45
CA VAL A 229 0.96 36.88 -2.50
C VAL A 229 1.78 37.93 -3.28
N TYR A 230 2.89 38.38 -2.67
CA TYR A 230 3.86 39.29 -3.27
C TYR A 230 5.21 38.57 -3.48
N ASP A 231 5.86 38.78 -4.63
CA ASP A 231 7.19 38.23 -4.92
C ASP A 231 8.25 39.00 -4.12
N MET A 232 9.05 38.28 -3.35
CA MET A 232 10.03 38.85 -2.41
C MET A 232 11.46 38.84 -2.96
N GLU A 233 11.65 38.48 -4.23
CA GLU A 233 12.94 38.67 -4.90
C GLU A 233 13.11 40.17 -5.26
N LEU A 234 13.93 40.86 -4.45
CA LEU A 234 14.52 42.20 -4.68
C LEU A 234 13.73 43.43 -4.20
N TYR A 235 13.58 43.66 -2.89
CA TYR A 235 13.37 44.99 -2.25
C TYR A 235 12.36 45.99 -2.89
N GLU A 236 11.51 45.56 -3.81
CA GLU A 236 10.44 46.28 -4.47
C GLU A 236 9.25 45.32 -4.53
N TRP A 237 8.28 45.55 -3.64
CA TRP A 237 7.06 44.76 -3.56
C TRP A 237 6.28 44.91 -4.87
N THR A 238 6.29 43.86 -5.69
CA THR A 238 5.52 43.80 -6.94
C THR A 238 4.47 42.71 -6.81
N LYS A 239 3.21 43.05 -7.12
CA LYS A 239 2.10 42.08 -7.09
C LYS A 239 2.39 40.99 -8.13
N VAL A 240 2.23 39.72 -7.73
CA VAL A 240 2.41 38.58 -8.63
C VAL A 240 1.45 38.67 -9.81
N ASP A 241 1.98 38.54 -11.02
CA ASP A 241 1.15 38.36 -12.22
C ASP A 241 0.75 36.90 -12.34
N ILE A 242 -0.48 36.61 -11.93
CA ILE A 242 -1.06 35.27 -11.92
C ILE A 242 -1.29 34.69 -13.32
N SER A 243 -1.15 35.53 -14.37
CA SER A 243 -1.20 35.10 -15.76
C SER A 243 0.16 34.60 -16.28
N ASP A 244 1.25 34.88 -15.55
CA ASP A 244 2.59 34.36 -15.83
C ASP A 244 2.77 32.97 -15.20
N GLU A 245 3.10 31.99 -16.04
CA GLU A 245 3.21 30.59 -15.63
C GLU A 245 4.42 30.33 -14.72
N ALA A 246 5.53 31.04 -14.92
CA ALA A 246 6.73 30.89 -14.11
C ALA A 246 6.56 31.51 -12.72
N GLN A 247 5.89 32.66 -12.62
CA GLN A 247 5.57 33.25 -11.32
C GLN A 247 4.60 32.38 -10.52
N ARG A 248 3.60 31.80 -11.19
CA ARG A 248 2.63 30.88 -10.57
C ARG A 248 3.29 29.61 -10.02
N GLU A 249 4.25 29.03 -10.75
CA GLU A 249 4.98 27.84 -10.30
C GLU A 249 5.86 28.12 -9.08
N ARG A 250 6.55 29.28 -9.06
CA ARG A 250 7.39 29.69 -7.92
C ARG A 250 6.57 29.86 -6.64
N VAL A 251 5.45 30.58 -6.70
CA VAL A 251 4.53 30.73 -5.55
C VAL A 251 4.01 29.37 -5.08
N SER A 252 3.71 28.47 -6.01
CA SER A 252 3.21 27.12 -5.70
C SER A 252 4.23 26.20 -5.04
N ALA A 253 5.52 26.56 -5.07
CA ALA A 253 6.62 25.82 -4.44
C ALA A 253 6.99 26.35 -3.05
N MET A 254 6.56 27.58 -2.70
CA MET A 254 6.89 28.26 -1.44
C MET A 254 5.90 27.98 -0.29
N ILE A 255 4.87 27.16 -0.54
CA ILE A 255 3.81 26.83 0.41
C ILE A 255 4.19 25.53 1.15
N GLU A 256 4.57 25.62 2.42
CA GLU A 256 4.99 24.46 3.22
C GLU A 256 3.99 24.00 4.31
N ASP A 257 3.13 24.87 4.88
CA ASP A 257 2.17 24.48 5.94
C ASP A 257 0.80 25.22 5.86
N GLN A 258 -0.26 24.60 6.42
CA GLN A 258 -1.62 25.17 6.54
C GLN A 258 -1.96 25.44 8.02
N GLU A 259 -2.07 26.70 8.45
CA GLU A 259 -2.62 27.07 9.76
C GLU A 259 -3.86 27.99 9.64
N PRO A 260 -4.92 27.77 10.44
CA PRO A 260 -6.17 28.52 10.32
C PRO A 260 -6.08 29.95 10.90
N PHE A 261 -6.70 30.93 10.21
CA PHE A 261 -6.87 32.31 10.67
C PHE A 261 -8.32 32.77 10.36
N GLU A 262 -9.01 33.32 11.36
CA GLU A 262 -10.40 33.82 11.28
C GLU A 262 -11.47 32.86 10.71
N GLY A 263 -11.31 31.55 10.90
CA GLY A 263 -12.35 30.56 10.54
C GLY A 263 -12.38 30.16 9.07
N GLU A 264 -11.44 30.67 8.26
CA GLU A 264 -11.11 30.18 6.92
C GLU A 264 -9.65 29.69 6.87
N ALA A 265 -9.36 28.75 5.98
CA ALA A 265 -8.01 28.19 5.85
C ALA A 265 -7.09 29.22 5.16
N LEU A 266 -6.13 29.78 5.90
CA LEU A 266 -5.08 30.64 5.36
C LEU A 266 -3.79 29.82 5.15
N LEU A 267 -3.11 30.09 4.05
CA LEU A 267 -1.81 29.50 3.75
C LEU A 267 -0.74 30.41 4.36
N ASP A 268 -0.07 29.94 5.40
CA ASP A 268 1.02 30.69 6.04
C ASP A 268 2.26 30.59 5.13
N ALA A 269 2.41 31.56 4.22
CA ALA A 269 3.64 31.73 3.46
C ALA A 269 4.70 32.34 4.38
N LYS A 270 5.42 31.49 5.14
CA LYS A 270 6.58 31.95 5.90
C LYS A 270 7.66 32.43 4.94
N CYS A 271 7.72 33.74 4.77
CA CYS A 271 8.87 34.42 4.19
C CYS A 271 10.09 34.17 5.10
N PHE A 272 10.88 33.15 4.78
CA PHE A 272 12.22 33.03 5.33
C PHE A 272 13.19 33.86 4.48
N LYS A 273 14.15 34.46 5.20
CA LYS A 273 15.15 35.45 4.78
C LYS A 273 15.91 35.15 3.50
#